data_AF-A0AAV3SRV5-F1
#
_entry.id   AF-A0AAV3SRV5-F1
#
_cell.length_a   1.000
_cell.length_b   1.000
_cell.length_c   1.000
_cell.angle_alpha   90.00
_cell.angle_beta   90.00
_cell.angle_gamma   90.00
#
_symmetry.space_group_name_H-M   'P 1'
#
loop_
_entity.id
_entity.type
_entity.pdbx_description
1 polymer ?
#
loop_
_entity_poly.entity_id
_entity_poly.type
_entity_poly.pdbx_seq_one_letter_code
_entity_poly.pdbx_strand_id
1 'polypeptide(L)'
;MPEGAVDADFDDAEPSYEERVADALANVRTEPVSGGVAIDIVTRQAVFVRQQKYDDLEAHYEAEGYDLATYKMHAYLPGIDVENAVYECVYVDGNPQNAHKPGKTYDFPSARLMHLPVEQAWGDMEVGDV
;
A
#
# COMPACT_ATOMS: atom_id res chain seq x y z
N MET A 1 -22.54 11.17 -57.23
CA MET A 1 -22.63 9.95 -56.42
C MET A 1 -22.45 10.39 -54.98
N PRO A 2 -23.39 10.10 -54.07
CA PRO A 2 -23.30 10.56 -52.69
C PRO A 2 -22.07 9.92 -52.02
N GLU A 3 -21.35 10.70 -51.23
CA GLU A 3 -20.25 10.26 -50.38
C GLU A 3 -20.81 9.23 -49.40
N GLY A 4 -20.46 7.97 -49.61
CA GLY A 4 -20.85 6.87 -48.74
C GLY A 4 -20.27 7.11 -47.36
N ALA A 5 -21.14 7.03 -46.36
CA ALA A 5 -20.82 7.12 -44.95
C ALA A 5 -19.58 6.27 -44.63
N VAL A 6 -18.64 6.86 -43.89
CA VAL A 6 -17.65 6.09 -43.14
C VAL A 6 -18.45 5.33 -42.09
N ASP A 7 -18.67 4.04 -42.33
CA ASP A 7 -19.02 3.09 -41.28
C ASP A 7 -17.84 3.13 -40.29
N ALA A 8 -17.97 3.94 -39.25
CA ALA A 8 -17.16 3.78 -38.06
C ALA A 8 -17.70 2.53 -37.37
N ASP A 9 -16.97 1.42 -37.48
CA ASP A 9 -17.26 0.20 -36.74
C ASP A 9 -17.35 0.57 -35.26
N PHE A 10 -18.53 0.39 -34.68
CA PHE A 10 -18.93 0.86 -33.34
C PHE A 10 -18.15 0.17 -32.19
N ASP A 11 -17.16 -0.67 -32.52
CA ASP A 11 -16.33 -1.47 -31.61
C ASP A 11 -15.04 -0.74 -31.16
N ASP A 12 -14.66 0.38 -31.77
CA ASP A 12 -13.40 1.09 -31.49
C ASP A 12 -13.48 2.08 -30.28
N ALA A 13 -14.54 2.02 -29.48
CA ALA A 13 -14.80 2.98 -28.40
C ALA A 13 -15.00 2.37 -26.99
N GLU A 14 -15.01 1.03 -26.85
CA GLU A 14 -15.09 0.42 -25.51
C GLU A 14 -13.68 0.29 -24.91
N PRO A 15 -13.43 0.86 -23.71
CA PRO A 15 -12.14 0.71 -23.05
C PRO A 15 -11.87 -0.78 -22.78
N SER A 16 -10.62 -1.18 -22.91
CA SER A 16 -10.20 -2.53 -22.58
C SER A 16 -10.51 -2.86 -21.12
N TYR A 17 -10.61 -4.16 -20.80
CA TYR A 17 -10.79 -4.61 -19.41
C TYR A 17 -9.70 -4.05 -18.48
N GLU A 18 -8.45 -4.00 -18.95
CA GLU A 18 -7.31 -3.46 -18.18
C GLU A 18 -7.48 -1.97 -17.88
N GLU A 19 -7.95 -1.18 -18.85
CA GLU A 19 -8.24 0.25 -18.67
C GLU A 19 -9.39 0.47 -17.69
N ARG A 20 -10.47 -0.32 -17.79
CA ARG A 20 -11.60 -0.23 -16.86
C ARG A 20 -11.19 -0.54 -15.42
N VAL A 21 -10.37 -1.58 -15.23
CA VAL A 21 -9.83 -1.94 -13.91
C VAL A 21 -8.91 -0.85 -13.38
N ALA A 22 -8.02 -0.30 -14.22
CA ALA A 22 -7.12 0.77 -13.83
C ALA A 22 -7.91 2.04 -13.40
N ASP A 23 -8.93 2.41 -14.17
CA ASP A 23 -9.81 3.55 -13.84
C ASP A 23 -10.57 3.32 -12.53
N ALA A 24 -11.13 2.13 -12.34
CA ALA A 24 -11.84 1.75 -11.12
C ALA A 24 -10.95 1.84 -9.86
N LEU A 25 -9.65 1.59 -10.01
CA LEU A 25 -8.67 1.58 -8.92
C LEU A 25 -7.87 2.89 -8.78
N ALA A 26 -8.01 3.85 -9.69
CA ALA A 26 -7.16 5.04 -9.77
C ALA A 26 -7.13 5.88 -8.48
N ASN A 27 -8.22 5.87 -7.71
CA ASN A 27 -8.34 6.61 -6.45
C ASN A 27 -8.13 5.74 -5.20
N VAL A 28 -7.87 4.44 -5.37
CA VAL A 28 -7.61 3.53 -4.26
C VAL A 28 -6.16 3.67 -3.83
N ARG A 29 -5.96 4.24 -2.63
CA ARG A 29 -4.63 4.30 -2.03
C ARG A 29 -4.29 2.96 -1.38
N THR A 30 -3.24 2.32 -1.86
CA THR A 30 -2.75 1.02 -1.36
C THR A 30 -1.49 1.17 -0.50
N GLU A 31 -0.68 2.20 -0.76
CA GLU A 31 0.57 2.45 -0.05
C GLU A 31 0.36 3.00 1.38
N PRO A 32 1.23 2.64 2.33
CA PRO A 32 1.20 3.19 3.69
C PRO A 32 1.41 4.71 3.70
N VAL A 33 0.66 5.40 4.56
CA VAL A 33 0.71 6.86 4.68
C VAL A 33 1.26 7.28 6.03
N SER A 34 2.22 8.20 6.04
CA SER A 34 2.73 8.81 7.28
C SER A 34 1.61 9.50 8.06
N GLY A 35 1.48 9.19 9.34
CA GLY A 35 0.37 9.62 10.19
C GLY A 35 -0.89 8.75 10.07
N GLY A 36 -0.90 7.77 9.17
CA GLY A 36 -1.98 6.81 8.99
C GLY A 36 -1.81 5.53 9.82
N VAL A 37 -2.70 4.57 9.56
CA VAL A 37 -2.65 3.22 10.14
C VAL A 37 -2.44 2.22 9.02
N ALA A 38 -1.61 1.23 9.26
CA ALA A 38 -1.46 0.07 8.39
C ALA A 38 -1.68 -1.22 9.19
N ILE A 39 -1.92 -2.31 8.47
CA ILE A 39 -1.88 -3.67 9.03
C ILE A 39 -0.55 -4.29 8.62
N ASP A 40 0.23 -4.73 9.61
CA ASP A 40 1.30 -5.68 9.35
C ASP A 40 0.67 -7.03 8.98
N ILE A 41 0.76 -7.41 7.71
CA ILE A 41 0.07 -8.60 7.19
C ILE A 41 0.60 -9.92 7.79
N VAL A 42 1.83 -9.92 8.31
CA VAL A 42 2.44 -11.12 8.93
C VAL A 42 1.85 -11.39 10.29
N THR A 43 1.73 -10.35 11.13
CA THR A 43 1.20 -10.49 12.50
C THR A 43 -0.30 -10.23 12.59
N ARG A 44 -0.89 -9.62 11.56
CA ARG A 44 -2.28 -9.16 11.49
C ARG A 44 -2.61 -8.10 12.55
N GLN A 45 -1.62 -7.32 12.96
CA GLN A 45 -1.78 -6.28 13.96
C GLN A 45 -1.72 -4.89 13.32
N ALA A 46 -2.48 -3.95 13.90
CA ALA A 46 -2.46 -2.56 13.48
C ALA A 46 -1.16 -1.87 13.94
N VAL A 47 -0.59 -1.09 13.04
CA VAL A 47 0.56 -0.23 13.29
C VAL A 47 0.24 1.21 12.89
N PHE A 48 0.69 2.16 13.70
CA PHE A 48 0.72 3.57 13.33
C PHE A 48 1.98 3.81 12.49
N VAL A 49 1.81 4.41 11.31
CA VAL A 49 2.91 4.73 10.41
C VAL A 49 3.48 6.09 10.81
N ARG A 50 4.68 6.12 11.37
CA ARG A 50 5.31 7.38 11.79
C ARG A 50 5.82 8.18 10.60
N GLN A 51 6.57 7.53 9.72
CA GLN A 51 7.16 8.12 8.53
C GLN A 51 7.64 7.03 7.55
N GLN A 52 7.77 7.37 6.27
CA GLN A 52 8.69 6.68 5.38
C GLN A 52 10.11 7.07 5.80
N LYS A 53 10.90 6.08 6.21
CA LYS A 53 12.23 6.27 6.79
C LYS A 53 13.35 6.11 5.75
N TYR A 54 13.17 5.19 4.81
CA TYR A 54 14.09 4.95 3.69
C TYR A 54 13.30 4.75 2.40
N ASP A 55 13.90 5.13 1.27
CA ASP A 55 13.28 5.05 -0.06
C ASP A 55 13.28 3.62 -0.62
N ASP A 56 14.24 2.80 -0.21
CA ASP A 56 14.40 1.41 -0.65
C ASP A 56 15.13 0.56 0.40
N LEU A 57 15.32 -0.73 0.12
CA LEU A 57 15.99 -1.66 1.05
C LEU A 57 17.51 -1.50 1.06
N GLU A 58 18.12 -0.97 0.00
CA GLU A 58 19.55 -0.71 -0.07
C GLU A 58 19.92 0.40 0.91
N ALA A 59 19.20 1.53 0.88
CA ALA A 59 19.37 2.64 1.80
C ALA A 59 19.17 2.22 3.27
N HIS A 60 18.18 1.35 3.54
CA HIS A 60 18.01 0.77 4.87
C HIS A 60 19.21 -0.11 5.26
N TYR A 61 19.68 -0.98 4.37
CA TYR A 61 20.83 -1.86 4.63
C TYR A 61 22.10 -1.06 4.93
N GLU A 62 22.38 -0.01 4.16
CA GLU A 62 23.53 0.87 4.39
C GLU A 62 23.49 1.55 5.76
N ALA A 63 22.31 1.96 6.22
CA ALA A 63 22.14 2.65 7.49
C ALA A 63 22.10 1.71 8.71
N GLU A 64 21.42 0.57 8.60
CA GLU A 64 21.07 -0.30 9.73
C GLU A 64 21.91 -1.60 9.77
N GLY A 65 22.59 -1.96 8.67
CA GLY A 65 23.49 -3.11 8.58
C GLY A 65 22.81 -4.47 8.39
N TYR A 66 21.52 -4.49 8.06
CA TYR A 66 20.77 -5.71 7.73
C TYR A 66 19.66 -5.42 6.69
N ASP A 67 19.32 -6.45 5.91
CA ASP A 67 18.38 -6.34 4.80
C ASP A 67 17.02 -6.94 5.19
N LEU A 68 15.96 -6.15 5.07
CA LEU A 68 14.60 -6.56 5.39
C LEU A 68 14.05 -7.61 4.43
N ALA A 69 14.56 -7.76 3.20
CA ALA A 69 14.12 -8.82 2.29
C ALA A 69 14.50 -10.22 2.81
N THR A 70 15.65 -10.33 3.47
CA THR A 70 16.19 -11.62 3.96
C THR A 70 16.00 -11.82 5.47
N TYR A 71 15.77 -10.74 6.21
CA TYR A 71 15.53 -10.79 7.65
C TYR A 71 14.09 -11.25 7.97
N LYS A 72 13.92 -12.01 9.06
CA LYS A 72 12.61 -12.41 9.64
C LYS A 72 11.54 -12.92 8.64
N MET A 73 11.96 -13.80 7.73
CA MET A 73 11.07 -14.58 6.83
C MET A 73 10.29 -13.74 5.80
N HIS A 74 10.72 -12.52 5.49
CA HIS A 74 10.03 -11.68 4.51
C HIS A 74 10.12 -12.19 3.07
N ALA A 75 11.12 -13.02 2.74
CA ALA A 75 11.30 -13.61 1.41
C ALA A 75 10.11 -14.43 0.85
N TYR A 76 9.15 -14.82 1.69
CA TYR A 76 7.95 -15.55 1.24
C TYR A 76 6.72 -14.65 1.03
N LEU A 77 6.80 -13.36 1.39
CA LEU A 77 5.74 -12.41 1.09
C LEU A 77 5.85 -11.96 -0.37
N PRO A 78 4.77 -12.02 -1.15
CA PRO A 78 4.73 -11.44 -2.48
C PRO A 78 5.07 -9.95 -2.44
N GLY A 79 5.79 -9.47 -3.46
CA GLY A 79 6.13 -8.04 -3.60
C GLY A 79 7.30 -7.56 -2.72
N ILE A 80 7.90 -8.43 -1.90
CA ILE A 80 9.15 -8.09 -1.22
C ILE A 80 10.30 -8.11 -2.23
N ASP A 81 10.88 -6.94 -2.48
CA ASP A 81 12.04 -6.75 -3.34
C ASP A 81 12.87 -5.55 -2.87
N VAL A 82 14.01 -5.32 -3.54
CA VAL A 82 14.97 -4.27 -3.19
C VAL A 82 14.41 -2.85 -3.37
N GLU A 83 13.37 -2.66 -4.18
CA GLU A 83 12.75 -1.37 -4.48
C GLU A 83 11.71 -0.97 -3.41
N ASN A 84 11.44 -1.85 -2.46
CA ASN A 84 10.48 -1.58 -1.39
C ASN A 84 10.95 -0.42 -0.49
N ALA A 85 10.17 0.66 -0.45
CA ALA A 85 10.31 1.68 0.56
C ALA A 85 10.15 1.12 1.98
N VAL A 86 10.81 1.74 2.96
CA VAL A 86 10.80 1.29 4.36
C VAL A 86 10.10 2.31 5.25
N TYR A 87 9.12 1.83 6.00
CA TYR A 87 8.33 2.65 6.91
C TYR A 87 8.67 2.35 8.36
N GLU A 88 8.86 3.41 9.15
CA GLU A 88 8.98 3.32 10.60
C GLU A 88 7.59 3.31 11.21
N CYS A 89 7.24 2.27 11.95
CA CYS A 89 5.92 2.11 12.53
C CYS A 89 5.95 1.74 14.02
N VAL A 90 4.83 1.99 14.72
CA VAL A 90 4.62 1.61 16.12
C VAL A 90 3.38 0.73 16.20
N TYR A 91 3.46 -0.43 16.85
CA TYR A 91 2.27 -1.25 17.09
C TYR A 91 1.26 -0.51 17.97
N VAL A 92 0.00 -0.53 17.55
CA VAL A 92 -1.11 0.01 18.34
C VAL A 92 -1.58 -1.07 19.30
N ASP A 93 -1.37 -0.85 20.59
CA ASP A 93 -1.91 -1.74 21.63
C ASP A 93 -3.41 -1.46 21.83
N GLY A 94 -4.25 -2.43 21.51
CA GLY A 94 -5.69 -2.34 21.71
C GLY A 94 -6.12 -2.36 23.18
N ASN A 95 -5.20 -2.64 24.12
CA ASN A 95 -5.48 -2.62 25.55
C ASN A 95 -5.11 -1.25 26.16
N PRO A 96 -6.10 -0.39 26.49
CA PRO A 96 -5.83 0.94 27.04
C PRO A 96 -5.13 0.89 28.41
N GLN A 97 -5.19 -0.23 29.14
CA GLN A 97 -4.44 -0.37 30.39
C GLN A 97 -2.93 -0.29 30.18
N ASN A 98 -2.44 -0.61 28.98
CA ASN A 98 -1.03 -0.52 28.63
C ASN A 98 -0.60 0.87 28.12
N ALA A 99 -1.47 1.88 28.08
CA ALA A 99 -1.14 3.21 27.56
C ALA A 99 0.07 3.89 28.26
N HIS A 100 0.40 3.48 29.48
CA HIS A 100 1.57 3.95 30.22
C HIS A 100 2.90 3.32 29.76
N LYS A 101 2.87 2.34 28.86
CA LYS A 101 4.05 1.67 28.30
C LYS A 101 4.34 2.25 26.93
N PRO A 102 5.35 3.12 26.78
CA PRO A 102 5.70 3.65 25.46
C PRO A 102 6.08 2.51 24.52
N GLY A 103 5.50 2.51 23.32
CA GLY A 103 5.82 1.56 22.26
C GLY A 103 7.23 1.77 21.71
N LYS A 104 7.76 0.74 21.05
CA LYS A 104 8.99 0.85 20.25
C LYS A 104 8.62 1.07 18.78
N THR A 105 9.52 1.72 18.06
CA THR A 105 9.45 1.79 16.59
C THR A 105 10.11 0.56 15.98
N TYR A 106 9.60 0.17 14.82
CA TYR A 106 10.12 -0.93 14.01
C TYR A 106 10.04 -0.54 12.53
N ASP A 107 11.01 -0.99 11.75
CA ASP A 107 11.07 -0.74 10.32
C ASP A 107 10.43 -1.90 9.54
N PHE A 108 9.61 -1.58 8.54
CA PHE A 108 8.89 -2.54 7.72
C PHE A 108 9.02 -2.18 6.24
N PRO A 109 9.28 -3.17 5.36
CA PRO A 109 9.17 -2.96 3.92
C PRO A 109 7.71 -2.69 3.54
N SER A 110 7.49 -1.84 2.54
CA SER A 110 6.17 -1.43 2.06
C SER A 110 5.25 -2.63 1.77
N ALA A 111 5.76 -3.68 1.12
CA ALA A 111 4.99 -4.86 0.76
C ALA A 111 4.48 -5.69 1.95
N ARG A 112 5.00 -5.47 3.16
CA ARG A 112 4.49 -6.09 4.40
C ARG A 112 3.33 -5.30 5.04
N LEU A 113 3.09 -4.07 4.59
CA LEU A 113 2.10 -3.18 5.15
C LEU A 113 0.91 -3.05 4.21
N MET A 114 -0.27 -3.35 4.72
CA MET A 114 -1.53 -3.03 4.03
C MET A 114 -2.04 -1.69 4.60
N HIS A 115 -2.24 -0.68 3.76
CA HIS A 115 -2.89 0.57 4.19
C HIS A 115 -4.27 0.26 4.78
N LEU A 116 -4.54 0.77 5.98
CA LEU A 116 -5.86 0.71 6.59
C LEU A 116 -6.49 2.11 6.48
N PRO A 117 -7.45 2.32 5.55
CA PRO A 117 -7.94 3.65 5.22
C PRO A 117 -8.96 4.17 6.24
N VAL A 118 -8.52 4.32 7.50
CA VAL A 118 -9.37 4.83 8.60
C VAL A 118 -9.93 6.22 8.30
N GLU A 119 -9.22 7.02 7.51
CA GLU A 119 -9.64 8.34 7.05
C GLU A 119 -10.90 8.32 6.18
N GLN A 120 -11.21 7.18 5.58
CA GLN A 120 -12.40 7.01 4.74
C GLN A 120 -13.63 6.58 5.53
N ALA A 121 -13.50 6.30 6.84
CA ALA A 121 -14.62 5.88 7.68
C ALA A 121 -15.77 6.90 7.77
N TRP A 122 -15.53 8.14 7.34
CA TRP A 122 -16.50 9.24 7.33
C TRP A 122 -16.77 9.79 5.92
N GLY A 123 -16.26 9.12 4.87
CA GLY A 123 -16.47 9.52 3.48
C GLY A 123 -17.26 8.47 2.69
N ASP A 124 -17.74 8.86 1.51
CA ASP A 124 -18.46 8.00 0.57
C ASP A 124 -17.49 7.35 -0.43
N MET A 125 -16.37 6.83 0.04
CA MET A 125 -15.36 6.22 -0.83
C MET A 125 -15.82 4.83 -1.27
N GLU A 126 -15.97 4.65 -2.57
CA GLU A 126 -16.29 3.38 -3.21
C GLU A 126 -15.22 3.07 -4.27
N VAL A 127 -14.93 1.77 -4.45
CA VAL A 127 -14.14 1.31 -5.59
C VAL A 127 -15.06 1.36 -6.81
N GLY A 128 -14.55 1.84 -7.95
CA GLY A 128 -15.35 1.90 -9.18
C GLY A 128 -15.75 0.50 -9.67
N ASP A 129 -16.84 0.44 -10.43
CA ASP A 129 -17.26 -0.80 -11.11
C ASP A 129 -16.48 -0.99 -12.40
N VAL A 130 -16.23 -2.26 -12.77
CA VAL A 130 -15.62 -2.65 -14.04
C VAL A 130 -16.70 -2.99 -15.04
#